data_AF-A0ABD5NW29-F1
#
_entry.id   AF-A0ABD5NW29-F1
#
_cell.length_a   1.000
_cell.length_b   1.000
_cell.length_c   1.000
_cell.angle_alpha   90.00
_cell.angle_beta   90.00
_cell.angle_gamma   90.00
#
_symmetry.space_group_name_H-M   'P 1'
#
loop_
_entity.id
_entity.type
_entity.pdbx_description
1 polymer ?
#
loop_
_entity_poly.entity_id
_entity_poly.type
_entity_poly.pdbx_seq_one_letter_code
_entity_poly.pdbx_strand_id
1 'polypeptide(L)' 'MDENSNPRTCHRRDCDEPAAFVVLERYQEETGHGAVEAEAVLCRTHTAEEHPTNLDGVYADYVFRVEPLPEATATDRAE' A
#
# COMPACT_ATOMS: atom_id res chain seq x y z
N MET A 1 14.89 15.32 -11.18
CA MET A 1 15.57 14.32 -10.33
C MET A 1 14.44 13.47 -9.82
N ASP A 2 14.13 12.42 -10.57
CA ASP A 2 12.93 11.61 -10.36
C ASP A 2 13.40 10.15 -10.38
N GLU A 3 14.39 9.87 -9.53
CA GLU A 3 15.02 8.57 -9.35
C GLU A 3 14.34 7.79 -8.23
N ASN A 4 13.08 7.43 -8.41
CA ASN A 4 12.53 6.29 -7.65
C ASN A 4 11.34 5.60 -8.32
N SER A 5 11.32 5.55 -9.66
CA SER A 5 10.42 4.67 -10.41
C SER A 5 10.96 3.23 -10.46
N ASN A 6 11.48 2.70 -9.35
CA ASN A 6 11.68 1.27 -9.27
C ASN A 6 10.27 0.66 -9.21
N PRO A 7 9.86 -0.22 -10.15
CA PRO A 7 8.58 -0.89 -10.06
C PRO A 7 8.54 -1.59 -8.71
N ARG A 8 7.76 -1.03 -7.79
CA ARG A 8 7.63 -1.61 -6.45
C ARG A 8 7.01 -2.98 -6.68
N THR A 9 7.73 -4.05 -6.36
CA THR A 9 7.16 -5.39 -6.40
C THR A 9 6.17 -5.53 -5.25
N CYS A 10 5.22 -6.46 -5.41
CA CYS A 10 4.29 -6.79 -4.36
C CYS A 10 5.04 -7.09 -3.05
N HIS A 11 4.62 -6.48 -1.94
CA HIS A 11 5.26 -6.70 -0.64
C HIS A 11 5.13 -8.15 -0.14
N ARG A 12 4.21 -8.93 -0.72
CA ARG A 12 4.06 -10.35 -0.38
C ARG A 12 5.32 -11.11 -0.72
N ARG A 13 5.85 -11.86 0.25
CA ARG A 13 7.09 -12.64 0.14
C ARG A 13 7.08 -13.72 -0.96
N ASP A 14 5.90 -14.12 -1.42
CA ASP A 14 5.71 -15.14 -2.47
C ASP A 14 5.16 -14.53 -3.78
N CYS A 15 5.32 -13.22 -3.98
CA CYS A 15 4.77 -12.52 -5.13
C CYS A 15 5.80 -11.59 -5.75
N ASP A 16 6.15 -11.86 -7.00
CA ASP A 16 7.03 -11.00 -7.81
C ASP A 16 6.25 -10.08 -8.76
N GLU A 17 4.91 -10.09 -8.67
CA GLU A 17 4.08 -9.22 -9.51
C GLU A 17 4.33 -7.74 -9.20
N PRO A 18 4.23 -6.85 -10.21
CA PRO A 18 4.33 -5.43 -9.98
C PRO A 18 3.19 -4.95 -9.07
N ALA A 19 3.53 -4.11 -8.10
CA ALA A 19 2.53 -3.46 -7.27
C ALA A 19 1.74 -2.46 -8.13
N ALA A 20 0.42 -2.54 -8.01
CA ALA A 20 -0.52 -1.66 -8.69
C ALA A 20 -1.22 -0.72 -7.71
N PHE A 21 -1.18 -1.03 -6.40
CA PHE A 21 -1.85 -0.26 -5.37
C PHE A 21 -0.95 -0.08 -4.16
N VAL A 22 -1.20 0.99 -3.41
CA VAL A 22 -0.70 1.21 -2.06
C VAL A 22 -1.89 1.13 -1.10
N VAL A 23 -1.76 0.29 -0.09
CA VAL A 23 -2.70 0.14 1.01
C VAL A 23 -2.13 0.87 2.21
N LEU A 24 -2.92 1.76 2.79
CA LEU A 24 -2.61 2.57 3.95
C LEU A 24 -3.59 2.19 5.06
N GLU A 25 -3.06 1.73 6.20
CA GLU A 25 -3.86 1.46 7.40
C GLU A 25 -3.33 2.31 8.56
N ARG A 26 -4.17 3.22 9.07
CA ARG A 26 -3.89 4.04 10.24
C ARG A 26 -4.58 3.46 11.46
N TYR A 27 -3.82 2.94 12.43
CA TYR A 27 -4.35 2.31 13.64
C TYR A 27 -3.67 2.82 14.91
N GLN A 28 -4.31 2.64 16.06
CA GLN A 28 -3.67 2.96 17.34
C GLN A 28 -2.77 1.80 17.76
N GLU A 29 -1.51 2.08 18.04
CA GLU A 29 -0.58 1.05 18.49
C GLU A 29 -0.94 0.57 19.90
N GLU A 30 -0.90 -0.74 20.12
CA GLU A 30 -1.25 -1.39 21.40
C GLU A 30 -0.36 -0.93 22.57
N THR A 31 0.84 -0.45 22.26
CA THR A 31 1.82 0.07 23.22
C THR A 31 1.44 1.45 23.78
N GLY A 32 0.41 2.10 23.23
CA GLY A 32 -0.09 3.40 23.69
C GLY A 32 0.78 4.58 23.23
N HIS A 33 1.70 4.39 22.30
CA HIS A 33 2.56 5.46 21.78
C HIS A 33 1.88 6.41 20.79
N GLY A 34 0.70 6.05 20.28
CA GLY A 34 -0.09 6.90 19.39
C GLY A 34 -0.68 6.16 18.19
N ALA A 35 -1.20 6.93 17.23
CA ALA A 35 -1.64 6.39 15.96
C ALA A 35 -0.42 6.18 15.05
N VAL A 36 -0.34 4.99 14.46
CA VAL A 36 0.67 4.61 13.48
C VAL A 36 0.03 4.41 12.11
N GLU A 37 0.81 4.67 11.07
CA GLU A 37 0.43 4.47 9.68
C GLU A 37 1.27 3.33 9.11
N ALA A 38 0.61 2.26 8.69
CA ALA A 38 1.22 1.16 7.96
C ALA A 38 0.93 1.31 6.47
N GLU A 39 1.98 1.17 5.65
CA GLU A 39 1.89 1.26 4.19
C GLU A 39 2.35 -0.06 3.56
N ALA A 40 1.55 -0.63 2.66
CA ALA A 40 1.87 -1.85 1.93
C ALA A 40 1.57 -1.68 0.45
N VAL A 41 2.58 -1.94 -0.40
CA VAL A 41 2.42 -1.93 -1.85
C VAL A 41 2.11 -3.34 -2.35
N LEU A 42 1.01 -3.48 -3.09
CA LEU A 42 0.46 -4.80 -3.45
C LEU A 42 0.04 -4.82 -4.92
N CYS A 43 0.10 -6.02 -5.51
CA CYS A 43 -0.52 -6.29 -6.80
C CYS A 43 -2.05 -6.34 -6.66
N ARG A 44 -2.77 -6.19 -7.78
CA ARG A 44 -4.24 -6.17 -7.79
C ARG A 44 -4.89 -7.37 -7.07
N THR A 45 -4.31 -8.56 -7.23
CA THR A 45 -4.79 -9.80 -6.60
C THR A 45 -4.71 -9.69 -5.09
N HIS A 46 -3.52 -9.41 -4.55
CA HIS A 46 -3.31 -9.32 -3.11
C HIS A 46 -3.98 -8.09 -2.48
N THR A 47 -4.18 -7.00 -3.23
CA THR A 47 -5.00 -5.87 -2.79
C THR A 47 -6.47 -6.25 -2.64
N ALA A 48 -7.01 -7.10 -3.53
CA ALA A 48 -8.39 -7.59 -3.41
C ALA A 48 -8.57 -8.56 -2.24
N GLU A 49 -7.49 -9.25 -1.86
CA GLU A 49 -7.44 -10.09 -0.67
C GLU A 49 -7.13 -9.31 0.60
N GLU A 50 -6.67 -8.06 0.53
CA GLU A 50 -6.35 -7.28 1.72
C GLU A 50 -7.59 -6.87 2.50
N HIS A 51 -7.46 -6.83 3.81
CA HIS A 51 -8.54 -6.43 4.70
C HIS A 51 -7.97 -5.66 5.89
N PRO A 52 -8.76 -4.71 6.45
CA PRO A 52 -8.41 -4.01 7.67
C PRO A 52 -8.11 -5.02 8.78
N THR A 53 -6.87 -5.03 9.27
CA THR A 53 -6.41 -6.01 10.27
C THR A 53 -6.61 -5.52 11.69
N ASN A 54 -6.62 -4.20 11.89
CA ASN A 54 -6.70 -3.55 13.20
C ASN A 54 -8.09 -2.99 13.52
N LEU A 55 -9.14 -3.78 13.23
CA LEU A 55 -10.53 -3.42 13.53
C LEU A 55 -10.88 -3.46 15.02
N ASP A 56 -10.06 -4.09 15.86
CA ASP A 56 -10.32 -4.15 17.32
C ASP A 56 -9.96 -2.82 18.01
N GLY A 57 -9.02 -2.07 17.42
CA GLY A 57 -8.60 -0.75 17.88
C GLY A 57 -9.39 0.39 17.24
N VAL A 58 -10.72 0.33 17.14
CA VAL A 58 -11.53 1.41 16.51
C VAL A 58 -11.47 2.67 17.36
N TYR A 59 -10.52 3.54 17.02
CA TYR A 59 -10.42 4.91 17.52
C TYR A 59 -10.98 5.87 16.46
N ALA A 60 -11.29 7.10 16.87
CA ALA A 60 -12.01 8.07 16.03
C ALA A 60 -11.32 8.42 14.70
N ASP A 61 -10.03 8.14 14.56
CA ASP A 61 -9.22 8.42 13.37
C ASP A 61 -8.71 7.15 12.67
N TYR A 62 -9.37 6.01 12.90
CA TYR A 62 -9.05 4.79 12.15
C TYR A 62 -9.32 5.01 10.65
N VAL A 63 -8.33 4.73 9.82
CA VAL A 63 -8.42 4.89 8.35
C VAL A 63 -7.84 3.66 7.68
N PHE A 64 -8.61 3.06 6.78
CA PHE A 64 -8.12 2.08 5.82
C PHE A 64 -8.35 2.63 4.42
N ARG A 65 -7.28 2.84 3.65
CA ARG A 65 -7.33 3.43 2.31
C ARG A 65 -6.54 2.58 1.32
N VAL A 66 -7.09 2.41 0.14
CA VAL A 66 -6.41 1.80 -0.99
C VAL A 66 -6.32 2.84 -2.10
N GLU A 67 -5.11 3.18 -2.51
CA GLU A 67 -4.86 4.12 -3.61
C GLU A 67 -4.16 3.40 -4.78
N PRO A 68 -4.59 3.64 -6.03
CA PRO A 68 -3.86 3.13 -7.19
C PRO A 68 -2.49 3.81 -7.27
N LEU A 69 -1.44 3.03 -7.49
CA LEU A 69 -0.14 3.57 -7.84
C LEU A 69 -0.24 4.12 -9.27
N PRO A 70 0.40 5.26 -9.57
CA PRO A 70 0.55 5.67 -10.95
C PRO A 70 1.30 4.54 -11.65
N GLU A 71 0.61 3.84 -12.57
CA GLU A 71 1.30 2.95 -13.49
C GLU A 71 2.44 3.78 -14.06
N ALA A 72 3.68 3.34 -13.85
CA ALA A 72 4.81 3.90 -14.57
C ALA A 72 4.56 3.55 -16.03
N THR A 73 3.69 4.33 -16.69
CA THR A 73 3.49 4.29 -18.11
C THR A 73 4.85 4.65 -18.65
N ALA A 74 5.62 3.64 -19.03
CA ALA A 74 6.72 3.75 -19.95
C ALA A 74 6.11 4.22 -21.28
N THR A 75 5.69 5.48 -21.32
CA THR A 75 5.48 6.24 -22.54
C THR A 75 6.81 6.92 -22.80
N ASP A 76 7.80 6.11 -23.19
CA ASP A 76 8.67 6.54 -24.27
C ASP A 76 8.25 5.71 -25.49
N ARG A 77 7.16 6.15 -26.11
CA ARG A 77 6.92 5.90 -27.52
C ARG A 77 7.04 7.25 -28.20
N ALA A 78 8.25 7.81 -28.15
CA ALA A 78 8.62 8.94 -28.99
C ALA A 78 8.93 8.40 -30.40
N GLU A 79 8.34 9.07 -31.37
CA GLU A 79 8.19 8.72 -32.79
C GLU A 79 9.50 8.84 -33.60
#